data_AF-A0A183J9B8-F1
#
_entry.id   AF-A0A183J9B8-F1
#
_cell.length_a   1.000
_cell.length_b   1.000
_cell.length_c   1.000
_cell.angle_alpha   90.00
_cell.angle_beta   90.00
_cell.angle_gamma   90.00
#
_symmetry.space_group_name_H-M   'P 1'
#
loop_
_entity.id
_entity.type
_entity.pdbx_description
1 polymer ?
#
loop_
_entity_poly.entity_id
_entity_poly.type
_entity_poly.pdbx_seq_one_letter_code
_entity_poly.pdbx_strand_id
1 'polypeptide(L)'
;MNRFEAEKLLENKPEGTFLLRDSAQSEYLFSVSFRRYQRTLHARIEQLNHRFSFDSYDPSVFSATTVSQLIEHYKDPANCLFFEPQLSRPLCRNFVFPLQHLCRSVICSRITYNDIAQIRIPKSFRNFLREYHYRQPVRIVRME
;
A
#
# COMPACT_ATOMS: atom_id res chain seq x y z
N MET A 1 1.72 -12.48 1.25
CA MET A 1 1.42 -12.55 2.69
C MET A 1 -0.06 -12.28 2.89
N ASN A 2 -0.81 -13.24 3.43
CA ASN A 2 -2.24 -13.08 3.68
C ASN A 2 -2.52 -12.51 5.09
N ARG A 3 -3.80 -12.31 5.41
CA ARG A 3 -4.24 -11.77 6.71
C ARG A 3 -3.79 -12.63 7.89
N PHE A 4 -3.98 -13.95 7.81
CA PHE A 4 -3.69 -14.88 8.91
C PHE A 4 -2.18 -14.98 9.18
N GLU A 5 -1.36 -14.97 8.14
CA GLU A 5 0.10 -14.92 8.27
C GLU A 5 0.55 -13.63 8.98
N ALA A 6 -0.06 -12.49 8.65
CA ALA A 6 0.23 -11.22 9.31
C ALA A 6 -0.21 -11.22 10.78
N GLU A 7 -1.36 -11.81 11.11
CA GLU A 7 -1.82 -11.97 12.49
C GLU A 7 -0.83 -12.78 13.32
N LYS A 8 -0.34 -13.90 12.78
CA LYS A 8 0.68 -14.73 13.45
C LYS A 8 2.00 -14.01 13.69
N LEU A 9 2.44 -13.18 12.73
CA LEU A 9 3.69 -12.41 12.86
C LEU A 9 3.59 -11.27 13.90
N LEU A 10 2.39 -10.72 14.07
CA LEU A 10 2.11 -9.60 14.98
C LEU A 10 1.62 -10.05 16.36
N GLU A 11 1.34 -11.34 16.54
CA GLU A 11 0.96 -11.91 17.82
C GLU A 11 2.00 -11.60 18.90
N ASN A 12 1.53 -11.17 20.07
CA ASN A 12 2.36 -10.79 21.21
C ASN A 12 3.43 -9.73 20.93
N LYS A 13 3.35 -8.99 19.81
CA LYS A 13 4.20 -7.83 19.56
C LYS A 13 3.70 -6.61 20.33
N PRO A 14 4.58 -5.65 20.64
CA PRO A 14 4.19 -4.38 21.25
C PRO A 14 3.17 -3.62 20.41
N GLU A 15 2.37 -2.78 21.08
CA GLU A 15 1.47 -1.85 20.41
C GLU A 15 2.23 -0.96 19.42
N GLY A 16 1.58 -0.66 18.29
CA GLY A 16 2.15 0.10 17.19
C GLY A 16 3.07 -0.70 16.27
N THR A 17 3.31 -1.99 16.55
CA THR A 17 4.02 -2.88 15.61
C THR A 17 3.19 -3.11 14.37
N PHE A 18 3.75 -2.88 13.18
CA PHE A 18 3.01 -2.98 11.93
C PHE A 18 3.83 -3.59 10.79
N LEU A 19 3.14 -4.05 9.75
CA LEU A 19 3.72 -4.47 8.48
C LEU A 19 2.86 -3.99 7.31
N LEU A 20 3.50 -3.63 6.21
CA LEU A 20 2.87 -3.39 4.91
C LEU A 20 2.90 -4.68 4.09
N ARG A 21 1.76 -5.03 3.49
CA ARG A 21 1.63 -6.22 2.64
C ARG A 21 0.69 -5.94 1.47
N ASP A 22 0.76 -6.81 0.47
CA ASP A 22 -0.22 -6.82 -0.61
C ASP A 22 -1.62 -7.14 -0.02
N SER A 23 -2.64 -6.48 -0.56
CA SER A 23 -4.02 -6.78 -0.20
C SER A 23 -4.44 -8.12 -0.79
N ALA A 24 -5.31 -8.84 -0.07
CA ALA A 24 -5.95 -10.03 -0.61
C ALA A 24 -7.17 -9.69 -1.49
N GLN A 25 -7.63 -8.44 -1.47
CA GLN A 25 -8.73 -7.95 -2.30
C GLN A 25 -8.21 -7.29 -3.55
N SER A 26 -8.81 -7.61 -4.70
CA SER A 26 -8.39 -7.15 -6.03
C SER A 26 -8.50 -5.64 -6.23
N GLU A 27 -9.33 -4.96 -5.45
CA GLU A 27 -9.60 -3.53 -5.58
C GLU A 27 -8.49 -2.66 -4.96
N TYR A 28 -7.66 -3.24 -4.09
CA TYR A 28 -6.64 -2.53 -3.32
C TYR A 28 -5.27 -3.15 -3.57
N LEU A 29 -4.24 -2.32 -3.75
CA LEU A 29 -2.88 -2.85 -3.91
C LEU A 29 -2.29 -3.30 -2.58
N PHE A 30 -2.49 -2.49 -1.53
CA PHE A 30 -1.79 -2.67 -0.26
C PHE A 30 -2.75 -2.68 0.92
N SER A 31 -2.32 -3.32 1.99
CA SER A 31 -2.91 -3.24 3.31
C SER A 31 -1.82 -3.13 4.36
N VAL A 32 -2.12 -2.40 5.43
CA VAL A 32 -1.31 -2.39 6.65
C VAL A 32 -1.97 -3.31 7.66
N SER A 33 -1.18 -4.17 8.30
CA SER A 33 -1.59 -4.93 9.48
C SER A 33 -0.80 -4.42 10.67
N PHE A 34 -1.47 -4.12 11.78
CA PHE A 34 -0.84 -3.44 12.90
C PHE A 34 -1.42 -3.91 14.24
N ARG A 35 -0.64 -3.75 15.30
CA ARG A 35 -1.01 -4.09 16.66
C ARG A 35 -1.57 -2.85 17.38
N ARG A 36 -2.79 -2.93 17.90
CA ARG A 36 -3.39 -1.89 18.73
C ARG A 36 -4.41 -2.49 19.70
N TYR A 37 -4.48 -1.99 20.94
CA TYR A 37 -5.41 -2.46 21.97
C TYR A 37 -5.35 -3.97 22.19
N GLN A 38 -4.13 -4.52 22.19
CA GLN A 38 -3.88 -5.96 22.30
C GLN A 38 -4.61 -6.79 21.23
N ARG A 39 -4.93 -6.19 20.08
CA ARG A 39 -5.51 -6.83 18.90
C ARG A 39 -4.69 -6.53 17.67
N THR A 40 -4.77 -7.44 16.69
CA THR A 40 -4.23 -7.20 15.36
C THR A 40 -5.35 -6.65 14.50
N LEU A 41 -5.14 -5.48 13.93
CA LEU A 41 -6.07 -4.77 13.07
C LEU A 41 -5.49 -4.67 11.66
N HIS A 42 -6.37 -4.40 10.69
CA HIS A 42 -6.00 -4.29 9.28
C HIS A 42 -6.68 -3.08 8.68
N ALA A 43 -5.92 -2.28 7.95
CA ALA A 43 -6.43 -1.15 7.18
C ALA A 43 -5.98 -1.30 5.72
N ARG A 44 -6.91 -1.13 4.79
CA ARG A 44 -6.60 -1.12 3.36
C ARG A 44 -6.15 0.28 2.98
N ILE A 45 -5.17 0.36 2.08
CA ILE A 45 -4.76 1.65 1.55
C ILE A 45 -5.59 1.90 0.30
N GLU A 46 -6.44 2.90 0.39
CA GLU A 46 -7.30 3.37 -0.68
C GLU A 46 -6.59 4.41 -1.54
N GLN A 47 -7.10 4.66 -2.74
CA GLN A 47 -6.53 5.60 -3.68
C GLN A 47 -7.62 6.41 -4.38
N LEU A 48 -7.54 7.73 -4.29
CA LEU A 48 -8.41 8.66 -5.01
C LEU A 48 -7.64 9.93 -5.38
N ASN A 49 -7.87 10.46 -6.59
CA ASN A 49 -7.24 11.70 -7.07
C ASN A 49 -5.71 11.72 -6.93
N HIS A 50 -5.05 10.61 -7.25
CA HIS A 50 -3.59 10.43 -7.09
C HIS A 50 -3.08 10.48 -5.64
N ARG A 51 -3.95 10.31 -4.64
CA ARG A 51 -3.60 10.31 -3.22
C ARG A 51 -4.05 9.03 -2.52
N PHE A 52 -3.19 8.56 -1.62
CA PHE A 52 -3.38 7.39 -0.78
C PHE A 52 -3.93 7.79 0.59
N SER A 53 -4.94 7.07 1.08
CA SER A 53 -5.59 7.30 2.37
C SER A 53 -6.06 5.97 2.97
N PHE A 54 -6.43 5.97 4.26
CA PHE A 54 -7.18 4.86 4.87
C PHE A 54 -8.71 5.02 4.74
N ASP A 55 -9.17 6.21 4.35
CA ASP A 55 -10.52 6.49 3.87
C ASP A 55 -10.40 7.58 2.80
N SER A 56 -10.59 7.23 1.53
CA SER A 56 -10.43 8.19 0.43
C SER A 56 -11.64 9.09 0.21
N TYR A 57 -12.80 8.75 0.79
CA TYR A 57 -14.04 9.48 0.59
C TYR A 57 -14.29 10.50 1.70
N ASP A 58 -13.70 10.32 2.88
CA ASP A 58 -13.70 11.32 3.94
C ASP A 58 -12.58 12.36 3.75
N PRO A 59 -12.91 13.63 3.46
CA PRO A 59 -11.91 14.69 3.27
C PRO A 59 -11.19 15.10 4.56
N SER A 60 -11.70 14.72 5.72
CA SER A 60 -11.05 14.99 7.02
C SER A 60 -9.92 14.01 7.32
N VAL A 61 -9.90 12.85 6.67
CA VAL A 61 -8.86 11.83 6.83
C VAL A 61 -7.62 12.21 6.03
N PHE A 62 -6.45 12.04 6.66
CA PHE A 62 -5.19 12.39 6.04
C PHE A 62 -4.92 11.55 4.78
N SER A 63 -4.51 12.23 3.72
CA SER A 63 -4.09 11.58 2.47
C SER A 63 -2.72 12.08 2.03
N ALA A 64 -1.97 11.25 1.31
CA ALA A 64 -0.62 11.55 0.84
C ALA A 64 -0.39 11.13 -0.62
N THR A 65 0.61 11.70 -1.29
CA THR A 65 0.94 11.32 -2.69
C THR A 65 1.73 10.01 -2.79
N THR A 66 2.28 9.52 -1.67
CA THR A 66 2.98 8.24 -1.60
C THR A 66 2.54 7.45 -0.38
N VAL A 67 2.58 6.12 -0.49
CA VAL A 67 2.30 5.21 0.64
C VAL A 67 3.29 5.42 1.79
N SER A 68 4.56 5.73 1.49
CA SER A 68 5.57 6.01 2.52
C SER A 68 5.23 7.24 3.35
N GLN A 69 4.75 8.32 2.73
CA GLN A 69 4.31 9.51 3.45
C GLN A 69 3.04 9.26 4.27
N LEU A 70 2.11 8.44 3.75
CA LEU A 70 0.94 8.02 4.52
C LEU A 70 1.37 7.29 5.80
N ILE A 71 2.30 6.34 5.69
CA ILE A 71 2.82 5.61 6.85
C ILE A 71 3.54 6.54 7.83
N GLU A 72 4.36 7.47 7.33
CA GLU A 72 5.10 8.40 8.19
C GLU A 72 4.18 9.30 9.01
N HIS A 73 3.02 9.70 8.47
CA HIS A 73 2.02 10.49 9.20
C HIS A 73 1.50 9.75 10.44
N TYR A 74 1.20 8.45 10.31
CA TYR A 74 0.66 7.60 11.39
C TYR A 74 1.72 7.00 12.31
N LYS A 75 2.97 7.49 12.25
CA LYS A 75 4.09 6.94 13.01
C LYS A 75 4.11 7.39 14.46
N ASP A 76 3.69 8.61 14.74
CA ASP A 76 3.70 9.18 16.10
C ASP A 76 2.40 8.85 16.84
N PRO A 77 2.43 8.02 17.91
CA PRO A 77 1.25 7.69 18.69
C PRO A 77 0.55 8.91 19.29
N ALA A 78 1.27 10.00 19.57
CA ALA A 78 0.69 11.22 20.14
C ALA A 78 -0.26 11.95 19.17
N ASN A 79 -0.08 11.72 17.87
CA ASN A 79 -0.87 12.32 16.81
C ASN A 79 -1.95 11.38 16.24
N CYS A 80 -2.07 10.16 16.77
CA CYS A 80 -3.02 9.16 16.28
C CYS A 80 -4.28 9.11 17.16
N LEU A 81 -5.45 9.40 16.57
CA LEU A 81 -6.73 9.20 17.23
C LEU A 81 -6.99 7.72 17.52
N PHE A 82 -7.91 7.41 18.43
CA PHE A 82 -8.16 6.03 18.90
C PHE A 82 -8.64 5.06 17.80
N PHE A 83 -9.19 5.57 16.71
CA PHE A 83 -9.69 4.76 15.58
C PHE A 83 -8.69 4.68 14.42
N GLU A 84 -7.63 5.48 14.43
CA GLU A 84 -6.65 5.54 13.35
C GLU A 84 -5.62 4.40 13.40
N PRO A 85 -4.88 4.12 12.33
CA PRO A 85 -3.73 3.24 12.41
C PRO A 85 -2.61 3.88 13.24
N GLN A 86 -2.01 3.12 14.17
CA GLN A 86 -0.79 3.51 14.86
C GLN A 86 0.38 2.69 14.31
N LEU A 87 1.24 3.32 13.51
CA LEU A 87 2.27 2.69 12.69
C LEU A 87 3.68 3.07 13.15
N SER A 88 3.93 2.93 14.45
CA SER A 88 5.17 3.42 15.09
C SER A 88 6.37 2.50 14.95
N ARG A 89 6.15 1.18 14.82
CA ARG A 89 7.22 0.17 14.87
C ARG A 89 7.15 -0.78 13.67
N PRO A 90 7.96 -0.58 12.62
CA PRO A 90 7.93 -1.47 11.46
C PRO A 90 8.45 -2.86 11.84
N LEU A 91 7.72 -3.90 11.48
CA LEU A 91 8.19 -5.28 11.52
C LEU A 91 9.03 -5.54 10.28
N CYS A 92 10.35 -5.60 10.47
CA CYS A 92 11.30 -5.84 9.38
C CYS A 92 11.09 -7.22 8.75
N ARG A 93 11.13 -7.26 7.42
CA ARG A 93 11.13 -8.52 6.66
C ARG A 93 12.42 -9.28 6.93
N ASN A 94 12.33 -10.61 7.02
CA ASN A 94 13.45 -11.52 7.26
C ASN A 94 13.89 -12.28 5.98
N PHE A 95 13.50 -11.79 4.80
CA PHE A 95 13.81 -12.38 3.52
C PHE A 95 14.06 -11.29 2.46
N VAL A 96 14.75 -11.67 1.40
CA VAL A 96 14.99 -10.82 0.23
C VAL A 96 14.01 -11.18 -0.88
N PHE A 97 13.54 -10.18 -1.63
CA PHE A 97 12.68 -10.44 -2.79
C PHE A 97 13.44 -11.14 -3.92
N PRO A 98 12.77 -11.94 -4.76
CA PRO A 98 13.37 -12.49 -5.97
C PRO A 98 13.93 -11.37 -6.87
N LEU A 99 15.04 -11.65 -7.56
CA LEU A 99 15.69 -10.69 -8.46
C LEU A 99 14.71 -10.08 -9.48
N GLN A 100 13.79 -10.90 -10.01
CA GLN A 100 12.77 -10.43 -10.94
C GLN A 100 11.90 -9.29 -10.36
N HIS A 101 11.54 -9.37 -9.08
CA HIS A 101 10.74 -8.35 -8.40
C HIS A 101 11.57 -7.07 -8.15
N LEU A 102 12.86 -7.23 -7.80
CA LEU A 102 13.80 -6.12 -7.66
C LEU A 102 14.02 -5.39 -9.00
N CYS A 103 14.17 -6.14 -10.10
CA CYS A 103 14.27 -5.58 -11.44
C CYS A 103 13.01 -4.79 -11.80
N ARG A 104 11.81 -5.33 -11.50
CA ARG A 104 10.56 -4.59 -11.73
C ARG A 104 10.55 -3.27 -10.98
N SER A 105 10.89 -3.25 -9.69
CA SER A 105 10.87 -1.98 -8.93
C SER A 105 11.79 -0.92 -9.53
N VAL A 106 12.97 -1.33 -10.01
CA VAL A 106 13.90 -0.41 -10.68
C VAL A 106 13.33 0.07 -12.02
N ILE A 107 12.82 -0.85 -12.86
CA ILE A 107 12.25 -0.50 -14.16
C ILE A 107 11.06 0.46 -13.98
N CYS A 108 10.09 0.10 -13.15
CA CYS A 108 8.88 0.88 -12.90
C CYS A 108 9.16 2.23 -12.23
N SER A 109 10.33 2.43 -11.60
CA SER A 109 10.75 3.75 -11.09
C SER A 109 11.20 4.72 -12.19
N ARG A 110 11.45 4.23 -13.40
CA ARG A 110 12.00 5.01 -14.53
C ARG A 110 11.03 5.19 -15.70
N ILE A 111 9.88 4.50 -15.67
CA ILE A 111 8.91 4.50 -16.75
C ILE A 111 7.50 4.68 -16.21
N THR A 112 6.57 5.09 -17.06
CA THR A 112 5.14 5.16 -16.74
C THR A 112 4.40 3.88 -17.14
N TYR A 113 3.14 3.76 -16.71
CA TYR A 113 2.27 2.65 -17.09
C TYR A 113 2.09 2.51 -18.62
N ASN A 114 2.03 3.64 -19.32
CA ASN A 114 1.87 3.68 -20.77
C ASN A 114 3.12 3.21 -21.51
N ASP A 115 4.31 3.57 -21.00
CA ASP A 115 5.60 3.18 -21.58
C ASP A 115 5.79 1.65 -21.60
N ILE A 116 5.20 0.92 -20.66
CA ILE A 116 5.27 -0.55 -20.60
C ILE A 116 4.78 -1.19 -21.91
N ALA A 117 3.83 -0.57 -22.61
CA ALA A 117 3.34 -1.06 -23.89
C ALA A 117 4.43 -1.05 -24.99
N GLN A 118 5.37 -0.11 -24.91
CA GLN A 118 6.41 0.11 -25.91
C GLN A 118 7.66 -0.75 -25.70
N ILE A 119 7.79 -1.39 -24.53
CA ILE A 119 8.94 -2.22 -24.21
C ILE A 119 8.88 -3.52 -25.02
N ARG A 120 9.99 -3.83 -25.70
CA ARG A 120 10.21 -5.05 -26.50
C ARG A 120 10.51 -6.27 -25.62
N ILE A 121 9.56 -6.65 -24.77
CA ILE A 121 9.61 -7.86 -23.94
C ILE A 121 8.34 -8.71 -24.16
N PRO A 122 8.34 -10.00 -23.81
CA PRO A 122 7.14 -10.84 -23.87
C PRO A 122 5.95 -10.26 -23.10
N LYS A 123 4.73 -10.62 -23.53
CA LYS A 123 3.47 -10.15 -22.91
C LYS A 123 3.37 -10.48 -21.43
N SER A 124 3.85 -11.65 -21.01
CA SER A 124 3.89 -12.09 -19.61
C SER A 124 4.68 -11.10 -18.74
N PHE A 125 5.86 -10.65 -19.20
CA PHE A 125 6.65 -9.65 -18.49
C PHE A 125 5.99 -8.27 -18.48
N ARG A 126 5.35 -7.84 -19.58
CA ARG A 126 4.55 -6.60 -19.56
C ARG A 126 3.44 -6.65 -18.52
N ASN A 127 2.74 -7.78 -18.40
CA ASN A 127 1.70 -7.95 -17.39
C ASN A 127 2.29 -7.91 -15.97
N PHE A 128 3.45 -8.55 -15.76
CA PHE A 128 4.16 -8.51 -14.48
C PHE A 128 4.61 -7.08 -14.07
N LEU A 129 5.06 -6.27 -15.03
CA LEU A 129 5.41 -4.86 -14.78
C LEU A 129 4.17 -4.01 -14.46
N ARG A 130 3.00 -4.38 -14.98
CA ARG A 130 1.73 -3.67 -14.76
C ARG A 130 1.03 -4.02 -13.46
N GLU A 131 1.45 -5.07 -12.76
CA GLU A 131 0.71 -5.62 -11.61
C GLU A 131 0.34 -4.56 -10.55
N TYR A 132 1.26 -3.65 -10.21
CA TYR A 132 1.07 -2.63 -9.15
C TYR A 132 0.56 -1.30 -9.70
N HIS A 133 -0.52 -1.33 -10.49
CA HIS A 133 -1.24 -0.13 -10.95
C HIS A 133 -2.53 0.05 -10.17
N TYR A 134 -2.89 1.29 -9.85
CA TYR A 134 -4.21 1.61 -9.35
C TYR A 134 -5.09 2.12 -10.49
N ARG A 135 -6.41 1.95 -10.35
CA ARG A 135 -7.38 2.49 -11.29
C ARG A 135 -7.75 3.91 -10.88
N GLN A 136 -7.92 4.77 -11.87
CA GLN A 136 -8.40 6.12 -11.64
C GLN A 136 -9.70 6.33 -12.42
N PRO A 137 -10.80 6.73 -11.75
CA PRO A 137 -12.01 7.11 -12.45
C PRO A 137 -11.73 8.37 -13.27
N VAL A 138 -11.87 8.27 -14.59
CA VAL A 138 -11.73 9.41 -15.50
C VAL A 138 -13.00 10.25 -15.40
N ARG A 139 -12.88 11.51 -14.98
CA ARG A 139 -14.00 12.46 -15.09
C ARG A 139 -14.22 12.76 -16.57
N ILE A 140 -15.31 12.25 -17.13
CA ILE A 140 -15.79 12.68 -18.45
C ILE A 140 -16.37 14.07 -18.26
N VAL A 141 -15.59 15.11 -18.53
CA VAL A 141 -16.14 16.45 -18.69
C VAL A 141 -16.94 16.43 -19.99
N ARG A 142 -18.27 16.46 -19.89
CA ARG A 142 -19.10 16.77 -21.06
C ARG A 142 -18.75 18.21 -21.44
N MET A 143 -18.09 18.37 -22.58
CA MET A 143 -17.99 19.68 -23.21
C MET A 143 -19.38 19.99 -23.77
N GLU A 144 -20.05 20.98 -23.18
CA GLU A 144 -21.18 21.67 -23.79
C GLU A 144 -20.70 22.64 -24.87
#